data_AF-A0A6V7LDS7-F1
#
_entry.id   AF-A0A6V7LDS7-F1
#
_cell.length_a   1.000
_cell.length_b   1.000
_cell.length_c   1.000
_cell.angle_alpha   90.00
_cell.angle_beta   90.00
_cell.angle_gamma   90.00
#
_symmetry.space_group_name_H-M   'P 1'
#
loop_
_entity.id
_entity.type
_entity.pdbx_description
1 polymer ?
#
loop_
_entity_poly.entity_id
_entity_poly.type
_entity_poly.pdbx_seq_one_letter_code
_entity_poly.pdbx_strand_id
1 'polypeptide(L)' 'DLFADFEVIKVRETTLGGNQWIEDVERLQWDYTPERNRAGADISALLPNVEYNDDDNIVLLKPMEIRTFIMTIKPIPKS' A
#
# COMPACT_ATOMS: atom_id res chain seq x y z
N ASP A 1 8.92 -7.27 16.07
CA ASP A 1 9.00 -5.81 16.12
C ASP A 1 10.04 -5.35 15.11
N LEU A 2 9.67 -4.48 14.17
CA LEU A 2 10.57 -4.03 13.10
C LEU A 2 11.39 -2.80 13.51
N PHE A 3 10.88 -2.00 14.45
CA PHE A 3 11.49 -0.75 14.88
C PHE A 3 11.75 -0.80 16.38
N ALA A 4 13.02 -0.80 16.78
CA ALA A 4 13.40 -0.90 18.20
C ALA A 4 13.70 0.45 18.87
N ASP A 5 14.02 1.48 18.09
CA ASP A 5 14.50 2.78 18.61
C ASP A 5 13.37 3.82 18.77
N PHE A 6 12.21 3.57 18.19
CA PHE A 6 11.07 4.48 18.22
C PHE A 6 9.75 3.72 18.21
N GLU A 7 8.74 4.35 18.81
CA GLU A 7 7.36 3.88 18.82
C GLU A 7 6.64 4.47 17.60
N VAL A 8 5.88 3.64 16.89
CA VAL A 8 5.04 4.07 15.76
C VAL A 8 3.68 4.52 16.30
N ILE A 9 3.35 5.79 16.11
CA ILE A 9 2.07 6.37 16.56
C ILE A 9 0.99 6.23 15.48
N LYS A 10 1.37 6.46 14.22
CA LYS A 10 0.44 6.46 13.09
C LYS A 10 1.16 6.00 11.83
N VAL A 11 0.44 5.25 11.01
CA VAL A 11 0.86 4.83 9.68
C VAL A 11 -0.22 5.21 8.69
N ARG A 12 0.16 5.74 7.52
CA ARG A 12 -0.76 5.98 6.40
C ARG A 12 -0.06 5.64 5.10
N GLU A 13 -0.78 4.97 4.20
CA GLU A 13 -0.24 4.53 2.91
C GLU A 13 -0.35 5.62 1.85
N THR A 14 0.60 5.62 0.91
CA THR A 14 0.68 6.56 -0.21
C THR A 14 0.96 5.83 -1.52
N THR A 15 0.87 6.57 -2.62
CA THR A 15 1.49 6.16 -3.88
C THR A 15 3.00 5.94 -3.73
N LEU A 16 3.60 5.23 -4.68
CA LEU A 16 5.05 5.00 -4.75
C LEU A 16 5.88 6.31 -4.69
N GLY A 17 5.32 7.40 -5.24
CA GLY A 17 5.96 8.72 -5.22
C GLY A 17 5.89 9.43 -3.86
N GLY A 18 5.17 8.89 -2.88
CA GLY A 18 5.00 9.51 -1.56
C GLY A 18 4.23 10.83 -1.59
N ASN A 19 3.54 11.14 -2.68
CA ASN A 19 2.97 12.47 -2.95
C ASN A 19 1.44 12.49 -2.97
N GLN A 20 0.78 11.34 -2.84
CA GLN A 20 -0.68 11.22 -2.83
C GLN A 20 -1.07 10.07 -1.90
N TRP A 21 -2.12 10.26 -1.10
CA TRP A 21 -2.69 9.22 -0.23
C TRP A 21 -3.33 8.13 -1.08
N ILE A 22 -3.14 6.86 -0.71
CA ILE A 22 -3.57 5.75 -1.57
C ILE A 22 -5.10 5.75 -1.76
N GLU A 23 -5.84 6.17 -0.74
CA GLU A 23 -7.29 6.29 -0.74
C GLU A 23 -7.84 7.39 -1.66
N ASP A 24 -7.00 8.37 -2.00
CA ASP A 24 -7.36 9.49 -2.87
C ASP A 24 -6.93 9.24 -4.33
N VAL A 25 -6.42 8.04 -4.63
CA VAL A 25 -5.94 7.69 -5.98
C VAL A 25 -7.10 7.28 -6.87
N GLU A 26 -7.37 8.11 -7.87
CA GLU A 26 -8.27 7.77 -8.97
C GLU A 26 -7.47 7.42 -10.23
N ARG A 27 -7.56 6.16 -10.69
CA ARG A 27 -6.91 5.71 -11.93
C ARG A 27 -7.93 5.62 -13.05
N LEU A 28 -7.53 6.06 -14.25
CA LEU A 28 -8.30 5.84 -15.47
C LEU A 28 -8.55 4.35 -15.67
N GLN A 29 -9.83 4.02 -15.89
CA GLN A 29 -10.26 2.67 -16.23
C GLN A 29 -10.29 2.55 -17.75
N TRP A 30 -9.61 1.54 -18.28
CA TRP A 30 -9.61 1.23 -19.70
C TRP A 30 -10.48 0.01 -19.93
N ASP A 31 -11.46 0.12 -20.82
CA ASP A 31 -12.25 -1.02 -21.25
C ASP A 31 -11.38 -1.93 -22.11
N TYR A 32 -10.95 -3.03 -21.50
CA TYR A 32 -10.10 -4.04 -22.14
C TYR A 32 -10.90 -5.32 -22.32
N THR A 33 -11.21 -5.64 -23.58
CA THR A 33 -11.80 -6.93 -23.95
C THR A 33 -10.68 -7.93 -24.26
N PRO A 34 -10.44 -8.95 -23.41
CA PRO A 34 -9.31 -9.87 -23.56
C PRO A 34 -9.36 -10.72 -24.84
N GLU A 35 -10.52 -10.83 -25.48
CA GLU A 35 -10.72 -11.65 -26.69
C GLU A 35 -10.12 -11.02 -27.96
N ARG A 36 -9.93 -9.69 -28.02
CA ARG A 36 -9.31 -9.01 -29.18
C ARG A 36 -7.81 -8.83 -29.07
N ASN A 37 -7.24 -8.91 -27.86
CA ASN A 37 -5.83 -8.66 -27.62
C ASN A 37 -5.30 -9.76 -26.70
N ARG A 38 -4.66 -10.80 -27.25
CA ARG A 38 -3.98 -11.85 -26.46
C ARG A 38 -2.82 -11.25 -25.64
N ALA A 39 -3.11 -10.72 -24.46
CA ALA A 39 -2.19 -10.44 -23.36
C ALA A 39 -3.01 -10.08 -22.11
N GLY A 40 -3.87 -11.00 -21.66
CA GLY A 40 -4.76 -10.78 -20.54
C GLY A 40 -4.00 -10.70 -19.22
N ALA A 41 -3.92 -9.49 -18.66
CA ALA A 41 -3.78 -9.31 -17.23
C ALA A 41 -5.14 -8.82 -16.71
N ASP A 42 -5.79 -9.63 -15.89
CA ASP A 42 -7.00 -9.27 -15.15
C ASP A 42 -6.68 -8.04 -14.29
N ILE A 43 -7.21 -6.89 -14.67
CA ILE A 43 -6.94 -5.61 -14.04
C ILE A 43 -7.57 -5.53 -12.63
N SER A 44 -8.53 -6.41 -12.30
CA SER A 44 -9.09 -6.46 -10.95
C SER A 44 -8.06 -6.94 -9.92
N ALA A 45 -7.02 -7.67 -10.34
CA ALA A 45 -5.90 -8.06 -9.48
C ALA A 45 -4.89 -6.90 -9.20
N LEU A 46 -4.95 -5.82 -9.98
CA LEU A 46 -4.10 -4.63 -9.84
C LEU A 46 -4.74 -3.53 -8.98
N LEU A 47 -6.04 -3.62 -8.70
CA LEU A 47 -6.64 -2.77 -7.69
C LEU A 47 -6.07 -3.20 -6.33
N PRO A 48 -5.59 -2.26 -5.51
CA PRO A 48 -5.17 -2.60 -4.16
C PRO A 48 -6.43 -3.06 -3.42
N ASN A 49 -6.53 -4.37 -3.17
CA ASN A 49 -7.43 -4.90 -2.15
C ASN A 49 -6.87 -4.42 -0.82
N VAL A 50 -7.25 -3.23 -0.42
CA VAL A 50 -6.88 -2.69 0.86
C VAL A 50 -7.81 -3.32 1.91
N GLU A 51 -7.51 -4.56 2.29
CA GLU A 51 -7.96 -5.07 3.58
C GLU A 51 -7.08 -4.43 4.66
N TYR A 52 -7.52 -3.30 5.20
CA TYR A 52 -7.02 -2.81 6.48
C TYR A 52 -7.61 -3.70 7.58
N ASN A 53 -6.82 -4.66 8.07
CA ASN A 53 -7.05 -5.19 9.40
C ASN A 53 -6.43 -4.18 10.38
N ASP A 54 -7.30 -3.38 10.99
CA ASP A 54 -6.92 -2.28 11.91
C ASP A 54 -6.21 -2.78 13.18
N ASP A 55 -6.33 -4.07 13.51
CA ASP A 55 -5.93 -4.59 14.83
C ASP A 55 -4.50 -5.12 14.92
N ASP A 56 -3.86 -5.46 13.79
CA ASP A 56 -2.48 -5.94 13.78
C ASP A 56 -1.74 -5.19 12.68
N ASN A 57 -0.75 -4.34 13.03
CA ASN A 57 0.12 -3.58 12.12
C ASN A 57 0.97 -4.48 11.17
N ILE A 58 0.31 -5.34 10.41
CA ILE A 58 0.85 -6.39 9.56
C ILE A 58 0.60 -5.98 8.11
N VAL A 59 1.67 -5.93 7.32
CA VAL A 59 1.63 -5.58 5.90
C VAL A 59 1.88 -6.84 5.07
N LEU A 60 0.87 -7.30 4.34
CA LEU A 60 1.01 -8.35 3.33
C LEU A 60 1.54 -7.77 2.01
N LEU A 61 2.45 -8.48 1.35
CA LEU A 61 3.02 -8.14 0.05
C LEU A 61 2.83 -9.30 -0.94
N LYS A 62 2.29 -8.99 -2.11
CA LYS A 62 2.27 -9.89 -3.27
C LYS A 62 3.63 -9.86 -3.99
N PRO A 63 3.94 -10.87 -4.83
CA PRO A 63 5.14 -10.83 -5.66
C PRO A 63 5.24 -9.53 -6.47
N MET A 64 6.40 -8.88 -6.42
CA MET A 64 6.69 -7.58 -7.07
C MET A 64 5.84 -6.39 -6.59
N GLU A 65 5.16 -6.51 -5.45
CA GLU A 65 4.42 -5.40 -4.84
C GLU A 65 5.36 -4.51 -4.02
N ILE A 66 5.22 -3.19 -4.18
CA ILE A 66 5.90 -2.17 -3.37
C ILE A 66 4.80 -1.33 -2.71
N ARG A 67 4.81 -1.28 -1.38
CA ARG A 67 3.92 -0.43 -0.58
C ARG A 67 4.72 0.69 0.09
N THR A 68 4.18 1.90 0.06
CA THR A 68 4.86 3.10 0.55
C THR A 68 4.03 3.74 1.65
N PHE A 69 4.66 4.04 2.78
CA PHE A 69 3.97 4.56 3.96
C PHE A 69 4.65 5.82 4.50
N ILE A 70 3.83 6.74 4.98
CA ILE A 70 4.27 7.86 5.83
C ILE A 70 3.93 7.49 7.27
N MET A 71 4.92 7.58 8.15
CA MET A 71 4.81 7.19 9.54
C MET A 71 5.05 8.38 10.47
N THR A 72 4.23 8.49 11.52
CA THR A 72 4.51 9.38 12.66
C THR A 72 5.14 8.54 13.76
N ILE A 73 6.32 8.92 14.20
CA ILE A 73 7.12 8.18 15.18
C ILE A 73 7.39 9.02 16.42
N LYS A 74 7.59 8.35 17.55
CA LYS A 74 8.02 8.95 18.82
C LYS A 74 9.31 8.27 19.28
N PRO A 75 10.38 9.03 19.57
CA PRO A 75 11.61 8.44 20.10
C PRO A 75 11.35 7.71 21.42
N ILE A 76 11.94 6.53 21.58
CA ILE A 76 11.98 5.84 22.87
C ILE A 76 13.17 6.42 23.66
N PRO A 77 12.97 6.96 24.88
CA PRO A 77 14.07 7.49 25.68
C PRO A 77 15.09 6.38 25.96
N LYS A 78 16.37 6.65 25.69
CA LYS A 78 17.45 5.76 26.12
C LYS A 78 17.65 5.95 27.62
N SER A 79 17.50 4.86 28.39
CA SER A 79 17.82 4.81 29.82
C SER A 79 19.31 4.98 30.07
#